data_AF-A0A522LW16-F1
#
_entry.id   AF-A0A522LW16-F1
#
_cell.length_a   1.000
_cell.length_b   1.000
_cell.length_c   1.000
_cell.angle_alpha   90.00
_cell.angle_beta   90.00
_cell.angle_gamma   90.00
#
_symmetry.space_group_name_H-M   'P 1'
#
loop_
_entity.id
_entity.type
_entity.pdbx_description
1 polymer ?
#
loop_
_entity_poly.entity_id
_entity_poly.type
_entity_poly.pdbx_seq_one_letter_code
_entity_poly.pdbx_strand_id
1 'polypeptide(L)'
;MAGVLVLGVLAGCATLQPEPKWEGRKIDEAIARYGPPTRVIPDANGKVYVWKFTHNSYSDSPGIGGMSTSREMRTTVRMMTVNADGIITSYNRQDQ
;
A
#
# COMPACT_ATOMS: atom_id res chain seq x y z
N MET A 1 -3.96 -5.18 -49.76
CA MET A 1 -3.29 -4.16 -48.92
C MET A 1 -4.37 -3.35 -48.24
N ALA A 2 -4.49 -3.45 -46.92
CA ALA A 2 -5.14 -2.49 -45.99
C ALA A 2 -5.48 -3.26 -44.71
N GLY A 3 -4.50 -3.32 -43.80
CA GLY A 3 -4.73 -3.72 -42.42
C GLY A 3 -5.32 -2.53 -41.66
N VAL A 4 -6.38 -2.76 -40.91
CA VAL A 4 -6.92 -1.78 -39.96
C VAL A 4 -6.55 -2.28 -38.56
N LEU A 5 -5.46 -1.71 -38.05
CA LEU A 5 -5.00 -1.86 -36.67
C LEU A 5 -5.89 -0.97 -35.79
N VAL A 6 -6.92 -1.55 -35.19
CA VAL A 6 -7.72 -0.86 -34.16
C VAL A 6 -6.98 -1.02 -32.83
N LEU A 7 -6.09 -0.06 -32.56
CA LEU A 7 -5.50 0.18 -31.23
C LEU A 7 -6.58 0.83 -30.34
N GLY A 8 -7.44 -0.01 -29.76
CA GLY A 8 -8.47 0.40 -28.81
C GLY A 8 -7.94 0.44 -27.38
N VAL A 9 -7.43 1.60 -26.98
CA VAL A 9 -7.30 2.17 -25.63
C VAL A 9 -7.58 1.19 -24.47
N LEU A 10 -6.53 0.67 -23.84
CA LEU A 10 -6.61 0.14 -22.48
C LEU A 10 -6.93 1.31 -21.54
N ALA A 11 -8.23 1.54 -21.31
CA ALA A 11 -8.71 2.24 -20.14
C ALA A 11 -8.29 1.43 -18.91
N GLY A 12 -7.05 1.63 -18.48
CA GLY A 12 -6.57 1.19 -17.19
C GLY A 12 -7.30 2.00 -16.13
N CYS A 13 -8.56 1.62 -15.84
CA CYS A 13 -9.11 1.84 -14.52
C CYS A 13 -8.06 1.30 -13.56
N ALA A 14 -7.41 2.18 -12.81
CA ALA A 14 -6.69 1.80 -11.61
C ALA A 14 -7.76 1.28 -10.64
N THR A 15 -8.23 0.06 -10.86
CA THR A 15 -9.09 -0.66 -9.96
C THR A 15 -8.31 -0.71 -8.66
N LEU A 16 -8.78 0.03 -7.65
CA LEU A 16 -8.34 -0.13 -6.27
C LEU A 16 -8.53 -1.61 -5.95
N GLN A 17 -7.48 -2.40 -6.15
CA GLN A 17 -7.53 -3.82 -5.88
C GLN A 17 -7.80 -3.94 -4.38
N PRO A 18 -8.83 -4.69 -3.96
CA PRO A 18 -9.04 -4.95 -2.55
C PRO A 18 -7.73 -5.52 -2.00
N GLU A 19 -7.29 -4.94 -0.89
CA GLU A 19 -6.01 -5.30 -0.31
C GLU A 19 -6.00 -6.80 -0.01
N PRO A 20 -4.96 -7.54 -0.40
CA PRO A 20 -4.98 -8.99 -0.26
C PRO A 20 -5.13 -9.38 1.20
N LYS A 21 -5.94 -10.40 1.47
CA LYS A 21 -6.02 -10.99 2.80
C LYS A 21 -4.65 -11.57 3.16
N TRP A 22 -4.12 -11.15 4.32
CA TRP A 22 -2.78 -11.52 4.76
C TRP A 22 -2.78 -12.64 5.78
N GLU A 23 -3.86 -12.82 6.55
CA GLU A 23 -3.94 -13.86 7.55
C GLU A 23 -3.81 -15.27 6.94
N GLY A 24 -2.97 -16.10 7.57
CA GLY A 24 -2.65 -17.46 7.13
C GLY A 24 -1.44 -17.55 6.19
N ARG A 25 -0.91 -16.42 5.70
CA ARG A 25 0.26 -16.39 4.79
C ARG A 25 1.57 -16.33 5.57
N LYS A 26 2.69 -16.67 4.90
CA LYS A 26 4.02 -16.50 5.48
C LYS A 26 4.44 -15.03 5.44
N ILE A 27 5.12 -14.59 6.49
CA ILE A 27 5.64 -13.22 6.57
C ILE A 27 6.61 -12.88 5.42
N ASP A 28 7.33 -13.86 4.90
CA ASP A 28 8.25 -13.69 3.76
C ASP A 28 7.52 -13.20 2.50
N GLU A 29 6.25 -13.59 2.30
CA GLU A 29 5.44 -13.11 1.19
C GLU A 29 5.12 -11.61 1.32
N ALA A 30 4.90 -11.13 2.54
CA ALA A 30 4.69 -9.72 2.82
C ALA A 30 5.98 -8.91 2.67
N ILE A 31 7.12 -9.46 3.11
CA ILE A 31 8.45 -8.83 2.93
C ILE A 31 8.79 -8.76 1.44
N ALA A 32 8.51 -9.81 0.66
CA ALA A 32 8.73 -9.79 -0.78
C ALA A 32 7.83 -8.76 -1.49
N ARG A 33 6.60 -8.53 -1.00
CA ARG A 33 5.65 -7.56 -1.56
C ARG A 33 5.99 -6.11 -1.21
N TYR A 34 6.32 -5.85 0.05
CA TYR A 34 6.41 -4.50 0.61
C TYR A 34 7.85 -4.05 0.87
N GLY A 35 8.83 -4.94 0.73
CA GLY A 35 10.20 -4.71 1.15
C GLY A 35 10.39 -4.95 2.66
N PRO A 36 11.59 -4.64 3.19
CA PRO A 36 11.88 -4.81 4.59
C PRO A 36 10.95 -3.96 5.47
N PRO A 37 10.54 -4.47 6.66
CA PRO A 37 9.73 -3.72 7.60
C PRO A 37 10.49 -2.49 8.12
N THR A 38 9.77 -1.40 8.38
CA THR A 38 10.30 -0.21 9.06
C THR A 38 10.69 -0.53 10.50
N ARG A 39 9.93 -1.41 11.16
CA ARG A 39 10.19 -1.86 12.53
C ARG A 39 9.62 -3.26 12.75
N VAL A 40 10.28 -4.03 13.61
CA VAL A 40 9.74 -5.28 14.16
C VAL A 40 9.67 -5.15 15.68
N ILE A 41 8.50 -5.40 16.25
CA ILE A 41 8.22 -5.27 17.69
C ILE A 41 7.97 -6.67 18.25
N PRO A 42 8.62 -7.09 19.34
CA PRO A 42 8.27 -8.34 20.01
C PRO A 42 6.88 -8.26 20.63
N ASP A 43 6.10 -9.32 20.52
CA ASP A 43 4.78 -9.48 21.15
C ASP A 43 4.74 -10.76 21.97
N ALA A 44 3.84 -10.86 22.94
CA ALA A 44 3.71 -12.03 23.82
C ALA A 44 3.55 -13.35 23.04
N ASN A 45 2.95 -13.31 21.85
CA ASN A 45 2.67 -14.48 21.02
C ASN A 45 3.49 -14.54 19.72
N GLY A 46 4.50 -13.66 19.57
CA GLY A 46 5.33 -13.62 18.37
C GLY A 46 5.94 -12.25 18.11
N LYS A 47 5.70 -11.69 16.92
CA LYS A 47 6.26 -10.40 16.48
C LYS A 47 5.24 -9.61 15.69
N VAL A 48 5.29 -8.29 15.81
CA VAL A 48 4.55 -7.35 14.97
C VAL A 48 5.50 -6.69 13.98
N TYR A 49 5.24 -6.88 12.70
CA TYR A 49 5.97 -6.25 11.60
C TYR A 49 5.24 -4.99 11.16
N VAL A 50 5.96 -3.87 11.11
CA VAL A 50 5.39 -2.55 10.82
C VAL A 50 6.05 -1.96 9.58
N TRP A 51 5.23 -1.55 8.62
CA TRP A 51 5.66 -0.74 7.47
C TRP A 51 4.99 0.62 7.53
N LYS A 52 5.78 1.68 7.37
CA LYS A 52 5.31 3.07 7.28
C LYS A 52 5.62 3.62 5.90
N PHE A 53 4.58 3.97 5.16
CA PHE A 53 4.67 4.59 3.84
C PHE A 53 4.15 6.01 3.92
N THR A 54 4.96 6.98 3.50
CA THR A 54 4.57 8.39 3.50
C THR A 54 4.51 8.87 2.07
N HIS A 55 3.33 9.31 1.65
CA HIS A 55 3.05 9.84 0.33
C HIS A 55 2.82 11.35 0.45
N ASN A 56 3.57 12.14 -0.33
CA ASN A 56 3.27 13.55 -0.51
C ASN A 56 2.37 13.67 -1.75
N SER A 57 1.14 14.11 -1.56
CA SER A 57 0.24 14.49 -2.65
C SER A 57 0.23 16.01 -2.77
N TYR A 58 0.52 16.50 -3.97
CA TYR A 58 0.28 17.88 -4.35
C TYR A 58 -1.10 17.93 -5.00
N SER A 59 -2.03 18.67 -4.41
CA SER A 59 -3.31 18.94 -5.06
C SER A 59 -3.22 20.27 -5.81
N ASP A 60 -3.35 20.19 -7.13
CA ASP A 60 -3.63 21.35 -7.97
C ASP A 60 -5.11 21.70 -7.79
N SER A 61 -5.43 22.57 -6.83
CA SER A 61 -6.78 23.15 -6.75
C SER A 61 -6.98 24.08 -7.96
N PRO A 62 -7.97 23.83 -8.84
CA PRO A 62 -8.28 24.74 -9.95
C PRO A 62 -9.05 25.95 -9.41
N GLY A 63 -8.37 26.81 -8.67
CA GLY A 63 -8.88 28.09 -8.20
C GLY A 63 -8.42 29.20 -9.14
N ILE A 64 -9.37 29.92 -9.72
CA ILE A 64 -9.16 31.14 -10.52
C ILE A 64 -8.24 32.08 -9.73
N GLY A 65 -7.01 32.28 -10.20
CA GLY A 65 -6.08 33.26 -9.66
C GLY A 65 -5.13 32.76 -8.57
N GLY A 66 -4.07 32.06 -8.96
CA GLY A 66 -2.78 32.15 -8.26
C GLY A 66 -2.59 31.26 -7.03
N MET A 67 -1.94 30.12 -7.27
CA MET A 67 -1.04 29.38 -6.36
C MET A 67 -1.43 29.26 -4.89
N SER A 68 -2.10 28.16 -4.57
CA SER A 68 -1.88 27.48 -3.29
C SER A 68 -1.80 25.98 -3.56
N THR A 69 -0.57 25.48 -3.75
CA THR A 69 -0.30 24.04 -3.71
C THR A 69 -0.48 23.59 -2.26
N SER A 70 -1.63 23.02 -1.93
CA SER A 70 -1.78 22.38 -0.62
C SER A 70 -0.94 21.11 -0.65
N ARG A 71 0.13 21.08 0.15
CA ARG A 71 0.92 19.86 0.35
C ARG A 71 0.16 18.99 1.34
N GLU A 72 -0.51 17.97 0.84
CA GLU A 72 -1.15 16.97 1.68
C GLU A 72 -0.17 15.81 1.88
N MET A 73 0.19 15.53 3.13
CA MET A 73 1.07 14.42 3.50
C MET A 73 0.21 13.31 4.07
N ARG A 74 0.12 12.18 3.37
CA ARG A 74 -0.61 11.00 3.82
C ARG A 74 0.36 9.93 4.26
N THR A 75 0.11 9.32 5.41
CA THR A 75 0.92 8.22 5.92
C THR A 75 0.07 6.96 6.05
N THR A 76 0.46 5.90 5.35
CA THR A 76 -0.12 4.57 5.52
C THR A 76 0.79 3.74 6.42
N VAL A 77 0.24 3.23 7.51
CA VAL A 77 0.89 2.26 8.40
C VAL A 77 0.26 0.90 8.21
N ARG A 78 1.07 -0.12 7.95
CA ARG A 78 0.66 -1.53 7.87
C ARG A 78 1.30 -2.30 9.02
N MET A 79 0.47 -3.03 9.76
CA MET A 79 0.89 -3.84 10.91
C MET A 79 0.44 -5.27 10.71
N MET A 80 1.38 -6.21 10.85
CA MET A 80 1.11 -7.64 10.76
C MET A 80 1.61 -8.33 12.03
N THR A 81 0.70 -8.98 12.74
CA THR A 81 1.07 -9.88 13.84
C THR A 81 1.43 -11.24 13.26
N VAL A 82 2.57 -11.78 13.68
CA VAL A 82 3.14 -13.01 13.16
C VAL A 82 3.43 -13.92 14.34
N ASN A 83 2.97 -15.16 14.27
CA ASN A 83 3.23 -16.17 15.30
C ASN A 83 4.67 -16.72 15.21
N ALA A 84 5.03 -17.63 16.11
CA ALA A 84 6.35 -18.27 16.14
C ALA A 84 6.70 -19.03 14.84
N ASP A 85 5.70 -19.55 14.12
CA ASP A 85 5.89 -20.27 12.85
C ASP A 85 6.06 -19.35 11.63
N GLY A 86 6.09 -18.03 11.84
CA GLY A 86 6.20 -17.05 10.75
C GLY A 86 4.89 -16.87 9.96
N ILE A 87 3.75 -17.27 10.51
CA ILE A 87 2.42 -17.11 9.90
C ILE A 87 1.77 -15.83 10.40
N ILE A 88 1.23 -15.04 9.47
CA ILE A 88 0.48 -13.83 9.78
C ILE A 88 -0.86 -14.24 10.40
N THR A 89 -1.12 -13.79 11.62
CA THR A 89 -2.34 -14.07 12.37
C THR A 89 -3.32 -12.90 12.39
N SER A 90 -2.84 -11.68 12.15
CA SER A 90 -3.65 -10.48 12.05
C SER A 90 -3.00 -9.46 11.14
N TYR A 91 -3.83 -8.74 10.39
CA TYR A 91 -3.42 -7.60 9.58
C TYR A 91 -4.25 -6.36 9.93
N ASN A 92 -3.57 -5.23 10.13
CA ASN A 92 -4.20 -3.94 10.33
C ASN A 92 -3.52 -2.88 9.45
N ARG A 93 -4.33 -2.11 8.73
CA ARG A 93 -3.88 -0.94 7.97
C ARG A 93 -4.53 0.31 8.56
N GLN A 94 -3.72 1.35 8.73
CA GLN A 94 -4.16 2.68 9.14
C GLN A 94 -3.66 3.70 8.14
N ASP A 95 -4.55 4.55 7.66
CA ASP A 95 -4.20 5.71 6.87
C ASP A 95 -4.36 6.95 7.77
N GLN A 96 -3.34 7.81 7.80
CA GLN A 96 -3.26 9.05 8.57
C GLN A 96 -3.05 10.25 7.64
#